data_AF-A0A0G1XWM1-F1
#
_entry.id   AF-A0A0G1XWM1-F1
#
_cell.length_a   1.000
_cell.length_b   1.000
_cell.length_c   1.000
_cell.angle_alpha   90.00
_cell.angle_beta   90.00
_cell.angle_gamma   90.00
#
_symmetry.space_group_name_H-M   'P 1'
#
loop_
_entity.id
_entity.type
_entity.pdbx_description
1 polymer ?
#
loop_
_entity_poly.entity_id
_entity_poly.type
_entity_poly.pdbx_seq_one_letter_code
_entity_poly.pdbx_strand_id
1 'polypeptide(L)'
;MVGVNYQKIKEAVLGKRYELSVAFLPPAEMRKVARRALGRDKASNVFAFPLSKTSGEILLCKSASKPFTVEYLFIHGLLHIKGLKHGVIMEREERQILKKFGLKLLCKQQSRVSTSGHTT
;
A
#
# COMPACT_ATOMS: atom_id res chain seq x y z
N MET A 1 20.68 -9.20 5.63
CA MET A 1 19.50 -8.33 5.37
C MET A 1 19.01 -8.62 3.95
N VAL A 2 17.81 -9.17 3.79
CA VAL A 2 17.23 -9.32 2.44
C VAL A 2 16.74 -7.94 2.01
N GLY A 3 17.41 -7.32 1.05
CA GLY A 3 16.99 -6.02 0.51
C GLY A 3 15.64 -6.16 -0.20
N VAL A 4 14.71 -5.25 0.08
CA VAL A 4 13.39 -5.24 -0.57
C VAL A 4 13.55 -4.71 -1.99
N ASN A 5 13.18 -5.52 -2.98
CA ASN A 5 13.20 -5.10 -4.38
C ASN A 5 11.82 -4.56 -4.80
N TYR A 6 11.64 -3.25 -4.63
CA TYR A 6 10.39 -2.56 -4.99
C TYR A 6 10.05 -2.67 -6.47
N GLN A 7 11.05 -2.75 -7.35
CA GLN A 7 10.82 -2.93 -8.79
C GLN A 7 10.14 -4.28 -9.07
N LYS A 8 10.64 -5.39 -8.52
CA LYS A 8 10.01 -6.71 -8.70
C LYS A 8 8.58 -6.76 -8.16
N ILE A 9 8.31 -6.06 -7.05
CA ILE A 9 6.96 -5.94 -6.50
C ILE A 9 6.06 -5.17 -7.47
N LYS A 10 6.50 -4.00 -7.95
CA LYS A 10 5.77 -3.21 -8.96
C LYS A 10 5.46 -4.03 -10.20
N GLU A 11 6.46 -4.71 -10.75
CA GLU A 11 6.30 -5.53 -11.95
C GLU A 11 5.33 -6.70 -11.75
N ALA A 12 5.30 -7.30 -10.55
CA ALA A 12 4.36 -8.36 -10.23
C ALA A 12 2.91 -7.88 -10.12
N VAL A 13 2.69 -6.60 -9.77
CA VAL A 13 1.34 -6.05 -9.54
C VAL A 13 0.80 -5.32 -10.77
N LEU A 14 1.61 -4.45 -11.37
CA LEU A 14 1.22 -3.54 -12.47
C LEU A 14 1.83 -3.93 -13.82
N GLY A 15 2.80 -4.84 -13.83
CA GLY A 15 3.52 -5.26 -15.03
C GLY A 15 4.78 -4.44 -15.31
N LYS A 16 5.63 -4.97 -16.22
CA LYS A 16 6.94 -4.39 -16.55
C LYS A 16 6.85 -3.03 -17.24
N ARG A 17 5.84 -2.86 -18.10
CA ARG A 17 5.63 -1.65 -18.92
C ARG A 17 4.96 -0.50 -18.18
N TYR A 18 4.49 -0.72 -16.94
CA TYR A 18 3.85 0.34 -16.17
C TYR A 18 4.89 1.27 -15.57
N GLU A 19 4.74 2.57 -15.81
CA GLU A 19 5.61 3.62 -15.28
C GLU A 19 5.10 4.09 -13.92
N LEU A 20 5.93 3.98 -12.89
CA LEU A 20 5.54 4.34 -11.54
C LEU A 20 6.56 5.29 -10.93
N SER A 21 6.11 6.49 -10.58
CA SER A 21 6.84 7.41 -9.70
C SER A 21 6.54 7.07 -8.24
N VAL A 22 7.56 7.15 -7.38
CA VAL A 22 7.40 7.01 -5.93
C VAL A 22 8.21 8.11 -5.25
N ALA A 23 7.54 8.92 -4.44
CA ALA A 23 8.19 9.98 -3.68
C ALA A 23 7.93 9.84 -2.18
N PHE A 24 8.96 10.07 -1.37
CA PHE A 24 8.84 10.19 0.07
C PHE A 24 8.75 11.65 0.46
N LEU A 25 7.65 12.02 1.10
CA LEU A 25 7.38 13.41 1.49
C LEU A 25 7.36 13.53 3.03
N PRO A 26 7.82 14.67 3.57
CA PRO A 26 7.67 14.97 4.99
C PRO A 26 6.18 15.23 5.35
N PRO A 27 5.78 15.10 6.63
CA PRO A 27 4.41 15.33 7.07
C PRO A 27 3.79 16.65 6.62
N ALA A 28 4.59 17.72 6.60
CA ALA A 28 4.12 19.04 6.21
C ALA A 28 3.62 19.08 4.76
N GLU A 29 4.32 18.41 3.84
CA GLU A 29 3.93 18.32 2.44
C GLU A 29 2.77 17.34 2.24
N MET A 30 2.80 16.20 2.92
CA MET A 30 1.68 15.25 2.89
C MET A 30 0.38 15.86 3.41
N ARG A 31 0.45 16.75 4.41
CA ARG A 31 -0.69 17.53 4.91
C ARG A 31 -1.19 18.52 3.87
N LYS A 32 -0.29 19.19 3.11
CA LYS A 32 -0.69 20.06 1.99
C LYS A 32 -1.43 19.26 0.91
N VAL A 33 -0.93 18.07 0.56
CA VAL A 33 -1.59 17.17 -0.39
C VAL A 33 -2.96 16.73 0.15
N ALA A 34 -3.04 16.29 1.40
CA ALA A 34 -4.30 15.87 2.02
C ALA A 34 -5.37 16.98 2.05
N ARG A 35 -4.97 18.24 2.31
CA ARG A 35 -5.88 19.38 2.23
C ARG A 35 -6.43 19.57 0.82
N ARG A 36 -5.57 19.49 -0.19
CA ARG A 36 -5.97 19.68 -1.61
C ARG A 36 -6.83 18.53 -2.12
N ALA A 37 -6.48 17.30 -1.79
CA ALA A 37 -7.14 16.11 -2.34
C ALA A 37 -8.39 15.67 -1.57
N LEU A 38 -8.44 15.90 -0.25
CA LEU A 38 -9.48 15.36 0.64
C LEU A 38 -10.12 16.43 1.54
N GLY A 39 -9.70 17.70 1.48
CA GLY A 39 -10.16 18.75 2.38
C GLY A 39 -9.75 18.53 3.85
N ARG A 40 -8.81 17.62 4.12
CA ARG A 40 -8.42 17.22 5.49
C ARG A 40 -7.08 17.81 5.87
N ASP A 41 -7.03 18.37 7.08
CA ASP A 41 -5.83 19.05 7.59
C ASP A 41 -4.91 18.14 8.43
N LYS A 42 -4.73 16.90 7.97
CA LYS A 42 -3.89 15.89 8.63
C LYS A 42 -3.09 15.13 7.58
N ALA A 43 -1.81 14.87 7.85
CA ALA A 43 -0.96 14.09 6.95
C ALA A 43 -1.46 12.64 6.85
N SER A 44 -1.69 12.17 5.61
CA SER A 44 -1.92 10.76 5.32
C SER A 44 -0.60 9.99 5.26
N ASN A 45 -0.68 8.67 5.38
CA ASN A 45 0.45 7.76 5.28
C ASN A 45 0.86 7.47 3.82
N VAL A 46 -0.12 7.33 2.93
CA VAL A 46 0.06 7.07 1.49
C VAL A 46 -1.00 7.80 0.66
N PHE A 47 -0.62 8.28 -0.50
CA PHE A 47 -1.51 8.61 -1.61
C PHE A 47 -1.08 7.83 -2.85
N ALA A 48 -2.05 7.40 -3.64
CA ALA A 48 -1.82 6.67 -4.88
C ALA A 48 -2.68 7.31 -5.99
N PHE A 49 -2.01 7.83 -7.01
CA PHE A 49 -2.61 8.57 -8.11
C PHE A 49 -2.43 7.77 -9.40
N PRO A 50 -3.50 7.14 -9.94
CA PRO A 50 -3.46 6.61 -11.29
C PRO A 50 -3.50 7.79 -12.28
N LEU A 51 -2.34 8.12 -12.87
CA LEU A 51 -2.20 9.28 -13.77
C LEU A 51 -2.70 8.95 -15.18
N SER A 52 -2.50 7.70 -15.63
CA SER A 52 -3.00 7.18 -16.90
C SER A 52 -3.21 5.66 -16.83
N LYS A 53 -3.59 5.04 -17.95
CA LYS A 53 -3.68 3.57 -18.07
C LYS A 53 -2.32 2.87 -17.89
N THR A 54 -1.22 3.57 -18.10
CA THR A 54 0.14 3.01 -18.09
C THR A 54 1.09 3.71 -17.13
N SER A 55 0.62 4.74 -16.41
CA SER A 55 1.46 5.50 -15.48
C SER A 55 0.72 5.94 -14.21
N GLY A 56 1.47 6.03 -13.11
CA GLY A 56 0.93 6.40 -11.80
C GLY A 56 2.00 6.95 -10.86
N GLU A 57 1.56 7.53 -9.75
CA GLU A 57 2.43 8.06 -8.72
C GLU A 57 1.97 7.62 -7.32
N ILE A 58 2.93 7.25 -6.47
CA ILE A 58 2.69 6.97 -5.05
C ILE A 58 3.49 7.97 -4.20
N LEU A 59 2.80 8.67 -3.31
CA LEU A 59 3.41 9.53 -2.29
C LEU A 59 3.37 8.82 -0.93
N LEU A 60 4.50 8.73 -0.25
CA LEU A 60 4.63 8.06 1.04
C LEU A 60 5.17 8.98 2.13
N CYS A 61 4.62 8.87 3.33
CA CYS A 61 5.09 9.57 4.52
C CYS A 61 5.68 8.59 5.52
N LYS A 62 7.02 8.51 5.65
CA LYS A 62 7.66 7.57 6.59
C LYS A 62 7.25 7.81 8.04
N SER A 63 7.22 9.07 8.48
CA SER A 63 6.84 9.43 9.85
C SER A 63 5.37 9.22 10.16
N ALA A 64 4.49 9.18 9.15
CA ALA A 64 3.08 8.86 9.32
C ALA A 64 2.76 7.39 8.96
N SER A 65 3.77 6.54 8.71
CA SER A 65 3.52 5.17 8.23
C SER A 65 2.94 4.26 9.31
N LYS A 66 3.31 4.49 10.59
CA LYS A 66 2.90 3.65 11.73
C LYS A 66 1.37 3.61 11.86
N PRO A 67 0.77 2.44 12.15
CA PRO A 67 1.42 1.17 12.53
C PRO A 67 1.96 0.34 11.35
N PHE A 68 1.84 0.81 10.11
CA PHE A 68 2.22 0.07 8.91
C PHE A 68 3.69 0.26 8.52
N THR A 69 4.24 -0.73 7.81
CA THR A 69 5.55 -0.60 7.17
C THR A 69 5.43 0.15 5.84
N VAL A 70 6.55 0.69 5.38
CA VAL A 70 6.64 1.35 4.08
C VAL A 70 6.34 0.37 2.94
N GLU A 71 6.79 -0.89 3.06
CA GLU A 71 6.55 -1.92 2.05
C GLU A 71 5.06 -2.27 1.94
N TYR A 72 4.36 -2.35 3.08
CA TYR A 72 2.92 -2.55 3.09
C TYR A 72 2.21 -1.40 2.38
N LEU A 73 2.54 -0.15 2.75
CA LEU A 73 1.91 1.04 2.15
C LEU A 73 2.22 1.17 0.65
N PHE A 74 3.41 0.76 0.22
CA PHE A 74 3.76 0.69 -1.18
C PHE A 74 2.88 -0.32 -1.93
N ILE A 75 2.76 -1.56 -1.43
CA ILE A 75 1.89 -2.59 -2.02
C ILE A 75 0.42 -2.12 -2.03
N HIS A 76 -0.03 -1.52 -0.94
CA HIS A 76 -1.36 -0.94 -0.82
C HIS A 76 -1.62 0.12 -1.90
N GLY A 77 -0.67 1.03 -2.11
CA GLY A 77 -0.75 2.04 -3.18
C GLY A 77 -0.77 1.42 -4.59
N LEU A 78 0.04 0.38 -4.84
CA LEU A 78 0.02 -0.35 -6.12
C LEU A 78 -1.35 -0.97 -6.40
N LEU A 79 -2.02 -1.53 -5.39
CA LEU A 79 -3.33 -2.15 -5.55
C LEU A 79 -4.44 -1.12 -5.83
N HIS A 80 -4.36 0.08 -5.22
CA HIS A 80 -5.25 1.20 -5.60
C HIS A 80 -5.03 1.62 -7.05
N ILE A 81 -3.78 1.71 -7.49
CA ILE A 81 -3.46 2.01 -8.90
C ILE A 81 -3.97 0.92 -9.84
N LYS A 82 -3.92 -0.35 -9.42
CA LYS A 82 -4.51 -1.48 -10.15
C LYS A 82 -6.05 -1.44 -10.22
N GLY A 83 -6.68 -0.51 -9.50
CA GLY A 83 -8.14 -0.32 -9.47
C GLY A 83 -8.86 -1.11 -8.39
N LEU A 84 -8.13 -1.76 -7.47
CA LEU A 84 -8.75 -2.41 -6.32
C LEU A 84 -9.14 -1.37 -5.27
N LYS A 85 -10.33 -1.54 -4.70
CA LYS A 85 -10.82 -0.75 -3.58
C LYS A 85 -10.64 -1.54 -2.29
N HIS A 86 -10.59 -0.82 -1.17
CA HIS A 86 -10.59 -1.43 0.15
C HIS A 86 -11.70 -2.49 0.29
N GLY A 87 -11.34 -3.63 0.86
CA GLY A 87 -12.25 -4.75 1.09
C GLY A 87 -11.51 -6.08 1.05
N VAL A 88 -12.27 -7.17 1.24
CA VAL A 88 -11.74 -8.54 1.39
C VAL A 88 -10.84 -8.96 0.23
N ILE A 89 -11.16 -8.52 -1.00
CA ILE A 89 -10.36 -8.81 -2.20
C ILE A 89 -9.00 -8.14 -2.11
N MET A 90 -8.95 -6.84 -1.84
CA MET A 90 -7.70 -6.09 -1.72
C MET A 90 -6.83 -6.65 -0.59
N GLU A 91 -7.42 -6.94 0.56
CA GLU A 91 -6.69 -7.53 1.69
C GLU A 91 -6.11 -8.92 1.36
N ARG A 92 -6.84 -9.73 0.60
CA ARG A 92 -6.34 -11.04 0.14
C ARG A 92 -5.15 -10.87 -0.81
N GLU A 93 -5.20 -9.90 -1.70
CA GLU A 93 -4.09 -9.58 -2.62
C GLU A 93 -2.88 -9.05 -1.86
N GLU A 94 -3.08 -8.15 -0.88
CA GLU A 94 -2.01 -7.67 0.01
C GLU A 94 -1.29 -8.84 0.69
N ARG A 95 -2.05 -9.77 1.31
CA ARG A 95 -1.50 -10.96 1.96
C ARG A 95 -0.71 -11.84 1.00
N GLN A 96 -1.21 -12.07 -0.21
CA GLN A 96 -0.54 -12.90 -1.21
C GLN A 96 0.79 -12.27 -1.67
N ILE A 97 0.79 -10.96 -1.95
CA ILE A 97 1.99 -10.24 -2.39
C ILE A 97 3.02 -10.21 -1.25
N LEU A 98 2.61 -9.86 -0.03
CA LEU A 98 3.51 -9.84 1.13
C LEU A 98 4.15 -11.21 1.37
N LYS A 99 3.36 -12.30 1.31
CA LYS A 99 3.87 -13.68 1.41
C LYS A 99 4.85 -14.01 0.29
N LYS A 100 4.53 -13.66 -0.96
CA LYS A 100 5.37 -13.91 -2.14
C LYS A 100 6.75 -13.28 -2.02
N PHE A 101 6.85 -12.11 -1.38
CA PHE A 101 8.09 -11.37 -1.21
C PHE A 101 8.71 -11.49 0.19
N GLY A 102 8.20 -12.37 1.05
CA GLY A 102 8.73 -12.60 2.40
C GLY A 102 8.60 -11.39 3.33
N LEU A 103 7.61 -10.53 3.09
CA LEU A 103 7.37 -9.31 3.86
C LEU A 103 6.36 -9.56 4.98
N LYS A 104 6.52 -8.84 6.10
CA LYS A 104 5.64 -8.99 7.26
C LYS A 104 4.27 -8.36 7.01
N LEU A 105 3.23 -9.08 7.40
CA LEU A 105 1.88 -8.54 7.46
C LEU A 105 1.77 -7.58 8.65
N LEU A 106 1.38 -6.34 8.41
CA LEU A 106 0.96 -5.41 9.47
C LEU A 106 -0.48 -5.00 9.16
N CYS A 107 -1.42 -5.86 9.53
CA CYS A 107 -2.85 -5.64 9.30
C CYS A 107 -3.43 -4.77 10.42
N LYS A 108 -4.39 -3.89 10.08
CA LYS A 108 -5.20 -3.12 11.04
C LYS A 108 -6.32 -3.94 11.71
N GLN A 109 -6.46 -5.24 11.44
CA GLN A 109 -7.48 -6.10 12.05
C GLN A 109 -6.95 -7.52 12.25
N GLN A 110 -6.29 -7.73 13.40
CA GLN A 110 -6.52 -8.93 14.17
C GLN A 110 -7.84 -8.72 14.92
N SER A 111 -8.96 -9.02 14.27
CA SER A 111 -10.20 -9.35 14.94
C SER A 111 -11.03 -10.18 13.96
N ARG A 112 -11.21 -11.45 14.29
CA ARG A 112 -11.92 -12.51 13.52
C ARG A 112 -11.06 -13.34 12.56
N VAL A 113 -10.03 -13.99 13.09
CA VAL A 113 -9.94 -15.44 12.86
C VAL A 113 -10.13 -16.07 14.23
N SER A 114 -11.40 -16.26 14.61
CA SER A 114 -11.71 -17.23 15.65
C SER A 114 -11.43 -18.59 15.04
N THR A 115 -10.40 -19.24 15.54
CA THR A 115 -10.32 -20.70 15.52
C THR A 115 -11.57 -21.23 16.20
N SER A 116 -12.44 -21.88 15.44
CA SER A 116 -13.30 -22.93 15.99
C SER A 116 -13.10 -24.14 15.10
N GLY A 117 -12.09 -24.93 15.45
CA GLY A 117 -12.23 -26.36 15.24
C GLY A 117 -13.40 -26.83 16.10
N HIS A 118 -14.32 -27.55 15.47
CA HIS A 118 -15.17 -28.48 16.18
C HIS A 118 -15.29 -29.73 15.32
N THR A 119 -14.52 -30.72 15.74
CA THR A 119 -14.77 -32.14 15.55
C THR A 119 -16.15 -32.50 16.10
N THR A 120 -16.96 -33.19 15.31
CA THR A 120 -17.64 -34.47 15.59
C THR A 120 -18.39 -34.88 14.34
#